data_AF-A0A9P4JIV1-F1
#
_entry.id   AF-A0A9P4JIV1-F1
#
_cell.length_a   1.000
_cell.length_b   1.000
_cell.length_c   1.000
_cell.angle_alpha   90.00
_cell.angle_beta   90.00
_cell.angle_gamma   90.00
#
_symmetry.space_group_name_H-M   'P 1'
#
loop_
_entity.id
_entity.type
_entity.pdbx_description
1 polymer ?
#
loop_
_entity_poly.entity_id
_entity_poly.type
_entity_poly.pdbx_seq_one_letter_code
_entity_poly.pdbx_strand_id
1 'polypeptide(L)'
;MDLTPVRIRGKPKTKPKRRHPPTNSSESTKKTRKSSKLPTARPAMPTLQGLPQEILEMIFLYSMNIALPQCSPDLGRLLSHPKILMDYTLLSFFSTRELNRSALSPPRENSSPSFQSKLLRCRFFTYPFFLIYVQKAHTTLLHERGKAWSATGVAIPDASFFTPLWPYKFTQVNYLGFAEGFHIPEKLLHGPWTGDKASLLYVLVSFSGEIDWEGSMAGETAKEGLKEAIREENERAVAALSVLLGIAQAITTDILRLAVIQCGCNMSILRHLLYNAQILYHSASNSSSQKDLLDFHDPALWRWADEHSSFSSEDNEKGEGLKAMLRSADTFSLQFYNEPVENWTKTVPFPYGGAKFDSRALLNDTNKELLTRLYQSHGRRITRRLRGGTETISDAGHQWHVDT
;
A
#
# COMPACT_ATOMS: atom_id res chain seq x y z
N MET A 1 20.44 21.35 42.57
CA MET A 1 19.72 21.36 41.28
C MET A 1 18.25 21.51 41.63
N ASP A 2 17.77 22.76 41.66
CA ASP A 2 16.40 23.09 42.03
C ASP A 2 15.43 22.74 40.90
N LEU A 3 14.52 21.82 41.16
CA LEU A 3 13.45 21.43 40.23
C LEU A 3 12.23 22.32 40.46
N THR A 4 11.87 23.09 39.44
CA THR A 4 10.65 23.91 39.43
C THR A 4 9.39 23.03 39.31
N PRO A 5 8.38 23.21 40.17
CA PRO A 5 7.15 22.42 40.09
C PRO A 5 6.21 22.92 38.98
N VAL A 6 5.80 22.00 38.13
CA VAL A 6 4.81 22.19 37.05
C VAL A 6 3.40 22.25 37.65
N ARG A 7 2.72 23.39 37.47
CA ARG A 7 1.31 23.60 37.88
C ARG A 7 0.34 22.90 36.91
N ILE A 8 -0.26 21.80 37.35
CA ILE A 8 -1.37 21.13 36.64
C ILE A 8 -2.66 21.90 36.92
N ARG A 9 -3.27 22.50 35.88
CA ARG A 9 -4.50 23.29 35.95
C ARG A 9 -5.73 22.36 35.94
N GLY A 10 -6.43 22.30 37.07
CA GLY A 10 -7.63 21.48 37.27
C GLY A 10 -8.89 21.99 36.55
N LYS A 11 -9.75 21.02 36.22
CA LYS A 11 -11.09 21.11 35.62
C LYS A 11 -12.04 22.00 36.43
N PRO A 12 -12.89 22.84 35.82
CA PRO A 12 -13.91 23.58 36.56
C PRO A 12 -15.12 22.69 36.91
N LYS A 13 -15.38 22.53 38.21
CA LYS A 13 -16.63 21.95 38.75
C LYS A 13 -17.70 23.03 38.92
N THR A 14 -18.86 22.71 38.37
CA THR A 14 -20.18 23.35 38.45
C THR A 14 -20.62 23.56 39.91
N LYS A 15 -21.22 24.71 40.24
CA LYS A 15 -21.94 24.95 41.52
C LYS A 15 -23.40 25.34 41.26
N PRO A 16 -24.36 24.91 42.12
CA PRO A 16 -25.79 25.10 41.92
C PRO A 16 -26.37 26.34 42.63
N LYS A 17 -27.59 26.68 42.20
CA LYS A 17 -28.50 27.78 42.61
C LYS A 17 -28.90 27.75 44.10
N ARG A 18 -29.15 28.94 44.67
CA ARG A 18 -30.09 29.13 45.80
C ARG A 18 -30.85 30.47 45.70
N ARG A 19 -32.10 30.45 46.17
CA ARG A 19 -33.21 31.42 46.03
C ARG A 19 -33.24 32.47 47.18
N HIS A 20 -33.48 33.75 46.83
CA HIS A 20 -34.37 34.85 47.37
C HIS A 20 -34.62 35.06 48.90
N PRO A 21 -35.29 36.19 49.36
CA PRO A 21 -35.25 37.66 49.05
C PRO A 21 -35.28 38.52 50.38
N PRO A 22 -35.92 39.72 50.50
CA PRO A 22 -35.67 41.06 49.92
C PRO A 22 -35.55 42.21 50.97
N THR A 23 -35.01 43.40 50.64
CA THR A 23 -35.55 44.69 51.14
C THR A 23 -35.08 45.91 50.30
N ASN A 24 -36.05 46.79 50.00
CA ASN A 24 -36.08 48.20 49.54
C ASN A 24 -34.85 49.08 49.89
N SER A 25 -34.52 50.22 49.28
CA SER A 25 -35.07 51.10 48.23
C SER A 25 -34.02 52.20 48.02
N SER A 26 -33.78 52.66 46.78
CA SER A 26 -33.56 54.09 46.49
C SER A 26 -33.31 54.28 44.99
N GLU A 27 -34.15 55.12 44.39
CA GLU A 27 -34.06 55.64 43.04
C GLU A 27 -32.74 56.37 42.80
N SER A 28 -32.09 56.07 41.68
CA SER A 28 -31.37 57.10 40.95
C SER A 28 -31.36 56.77 39.46
N THR A 29 -31.73 57.80 38.70
CA THR A 29 -32.00 57.82 37.28
C THR A 29 -30.75 57.64 36.39
N LYS A 30 -31.01 57.33 35.11
CA LYS A 30 -30.19 57.66 33.90
C LYS A 30 -29.05 56.70 33.51
N LYS A 31 -29.37 55.78 32.60
CA LYS A 31 -28.89 55.74 31.18
C LYS A 31 -28.88 54.29 30.68
N THR A 32 -30.01 53.86 30.13
CA THR A 32 -30.10 52.71 29.22
C THR A 32 -29.25 52.98 27.98
N ARG A 33 -28.02 52.44 27.96
CA ARG A 33 -27.29 52.19 26.71
C ARG A 33 -28.06 51.12 25.95
N LYS A 34 -28.95 51.54 25.06
CA LYS A 34 -29.45 50.69 23.96
C LYS A 34 -28.23 50.32 23.12
N SER A 35 -27.63 49.15 23.36
CA SER A 35 -26.73 48.55 22.39
C SER A 35 -27.57 48.26 21.16
N SER A 36 -27.44 49.09 20.14
CA SER A 36 -27.94 48.80 18.81
C SER A 36 -27.35 47.46 18.40
N LYS A 37 -28.15 46.39 18.45
CA LYS A 37 -27.83 45.14 17.78
C LYS A 37 -27.76 45.50 16.31
N LEU A 38 -26.54 45.72 15.79
CA LEU A 38 -26.35 45.73 14.35
C LEU A 38 -26.96 44.42 13.84
N PRO A 39 -27.79 44.45 12.78
CA PRO A 39 -28.23 43.24 12.13
C PRO A 39 -26.96 42.55 11.64
N THR A 40 -26.62 41.43 12.26
CA THR A 40 -25.55 40.56 11.80
C THR A 40 -25.90 40.21 10.36
N ALA A 41 -25.15 40.82 9.42
CA ALA A 41 -25.35 40.59 8.01
C ALA A 41 -25.36 39.08 7.78
N ARG A 42 -26.50 38.55 7.31
CA ARG A 42 -26.57 37.16 6.92
C ARG A 42 -25.50 36.98 5.83
N PRO A 43 -24.55 36.04 5.97
CA PRO A 43 -23.55 35.82 4.94
C PRO A 43 -24.28 35.59 3.62
N ALA A 44 -23.97 36.41 2.63
CA ALA A 44 -24.70 36.52 1.36
C ALA A 44 -24.49 35.31 0.43
N MET A 45 -23.73 34.30 0.87
CA MET A 45 -23.57 33.05 0.15
C MET A 45 -23.74 31.86 1.11
N PRO A 46 -24.52 30.84 0.73
CA PRO A 46 -24.49 29.58 1.44
C PRO A 46 -23.06 29.05 1.37
N THR A 47 -22.43 28.87 2.52
CA THR A 47 -21.16 28.14 2.62
C THR A 47 -21.36 26.75 2.05
N LEU A 48 -20.32 26.13 1.49
CA LEU A 48 -20.39 24.75 0.97
C LEU A 48 -21.02 23.78 2.01
N GLN A 49 -20.75 23.98 3.30
CA GLN A 49 -21.31 23.21 4.42
C GLN A 49 -22.83 23.34 4.62
N GLY A 50 -23.46 24.37 4.04
CA GLY A 50 -24.90 24.61 4.13
C GLY A 50 -25.70 23.97 2.99
N LEU A 51 -25.03 23.28 2.07
CA LEU A 51 -25.69 22.52 1.01
C LEU A 51 -26.26 21.21 1.56
N PRO A 52 -27.36 20.69 0.99
CA PRO A 52 -27.83 19.34 1.27
C PRO A 52 -26.74 18.30 1.00
N GLN A 53 -26.72 17.22 1.79
CA GLN A 53 -25.70 16.18 1.70
C GLN A 53 -25.61 15.58 0.29
N GLU A 54 -26.74 15.34 -0.35
CA GLU A 54 -26.82 14.74 -1.68
C GLU A 54 -26.10 15.61 -2.73
N ILE A 55 -26.21 16.92 -2.60
CA ILE A 55 -25.53 17.87 -3.50
C ILE A 55 -24.03 17.86 -3.25
N LEU A 56 -23.60 17.79 -1.98
CA LEU A 56 -22.19 17.65 -1.62
C LEU A 56 -21.58 16.36 -2.17
N GLU A 57 -22.32 15.25 -2.07
CA GLU A 57 -21.91 13.95 -2.60
C GLU A 57 -21.77 13.99 -4.13
N MET A 58 -22.71 14.63 -4.84
CA MET A 58 -22.62 14.83 -6.29
C MET A 58 -21.40 15.68 -6.68
N ILE A 59 -21.17 16.80 -5.99
CA ILE A 59 -20.00 17.66 -6.23
C ILE A 59 -18.70 16.88 -5.98
N PHE A 60 -18.65 16.08 -4.91
CA PHE A 60 -17.47 15.27 -4.58
C PHE A 60 -17.19 14.21 -5.65
N LEU A 61 -18.18 13.43 -6.05
CA LEU A 61 -18.01 12.39 -7.07
C LEU A 61 -17.73 12.98 -8.46
N TYR A 62 -18.28 14.15 -8.78
CA TYR A 62 -18.01 14.83 -10.05
C TYR A 62 -16.60 15.42 -10.10
N SER A 63 -16.18 16.12 -9.04
CA SER A 63 -14.86 16.74 -8.97
C SER A 63 -13.72 15.73 -8.74
N MET A 64 -14.06 14.55 -8.20
CA MET A 64 -13.12 13.52 -7.74
C MET A 64 -12.04 14.04 -6.78
N ASN A 65 -12.21 15.23 -6.19
CA ASN A 65 -11.15 15.90 -5.44
C ASN A 65 -11.09 15.43 -3.98
N ILE A 66 -10.05 14.66 -3.65
CA ILE A 66 -9.82 14.13 -2.30
C ILE A 66 -9.57 15.21 -1.24
N ALA A 67 -9.21 16.42 -1.64
CA ALA A 67 -9.02 17.54 -0.72
C ALA A 67 -10.35 18.01 -0.12
N LEU A 68 -11.48 17.82 -0.81
CA LEU A 68 -12.80 18.27 -0.37
C LEU A 68 -13.21 17.72 1.02
N PRO A 69 -13.17 16.39 1.28
CA PRO A 69 -13.42 15.86 2.62
C PRO A 69 -12.31 16.21 3.63
N GLN A 70 -11.12 16.62 3.18
CA GLN A 70 -9.99 16.99 4.04
C GLN A 70 -10.04 18.46 4.49
N CYS A 71 -10.74 19.33 3.74
CA CYS A 71 -10.85 20.75 4.05
C CYS A 71 -11.57 21.04 5.38
N SER A 72 -12.47 20.16 5.83
CA SER A 72 -13.18 20.33 7.10
C SER A 72 -13.64 18.97 7.66
N PRO A 73 -13.52 18.74 9.00
CA PRO A 73 -14.05 17.53 9.63
C PRO A 73 -15.54 17.28 9.39
N ASP A 74 -16.34 18.35 9.26
CA ASP A 74 -17.78 18.23 9.04
C ASP A 74 -18.09 17.76 7.61
N LEU A 75 -17.39 18.31 6.61
CA LEU A 75 -17.47 17.84 5.23
C LEU A 75 -16.95 16.41 5.12
N GLY A 76 -15.85 16.10 5.79
CA GLY A 76 -15.31 14.75 5.88
C GLY A 76 -16.35 13.76 6.40
N ARG A 77 -17.09 14.11 7.45
CA ARG A 77 -18.14 13.23 7.99
C ARG A 77 -19.30 13.01 7.01
N LEU A 78 -19.76 14.07 6.36
CA LEU A 78 -20.86 14.00 5.38
C LEU A 78 -20.47 13.17 4.15
N LEU A 79 -19.24 13.31 3.67
CA LEU A 79 -18.75 12.67 2.45
C LEU A 79 -18.15 11.27 2.68
N SER A 80 -17.96 10.86 3.94
CA SER A 80 -17.44 9.52 4.29
C SER A 80 -18.54 8.45 4.33
N HIS A 81 -19.71 8.70 3.76
CA HIS A 81 -20.77 7.70 3.70
C HIS A 81 -20.29 6.46 2.89
N PRO A 82 -20.51 5.22 3.38
CA PRO A 82 -19.95 4.01 2.75
C PRO A 82 -20.25 3.86 1.26
N LYS A 83 -21.47 4.25 0.86
CA LYS A 83 -21.89 4.25 -0.56
C LYS A 83 -21.01 5.18 -1.41
N ILE A 84 -20.73 6.38 -0.91
CA ILE A 84 -19.95 7.40 -1.63
C ILE A 84 -18.49 6.99 -1.74
N LEU A 85 -17.92 6.42 -0.67
CA LEU A 85 -16.57 5.87 -0.72
C LEU A 85 -16.45 4.72 -1.72
N MET A 86 -17.49 3.88 -1.82
CA MET A 86 -17.55 2.80 -2.79
C MET A 86 -17.65 3.32 -4.23
N ASP A 87 -18.57 4.25 -4.49
CA ASP A 87 -18.75 4.87 -5.82
C ASP A 87 -17.48 5.63 -6.25
N TYR A 88 -16.85 6.36 -5.31
CA TYR A 88 -15.57 7.03 -5.51
C TYR A 88 -14.46 6.03 -5.88
N THR A 89 -14.36 4.90 -5.16
CA THR A 89 -13.38 3.85 -5.45
C THR A 89 -13.66 3.19 -6.80
N LEU A 90 -14.93 2.92 -7.12
CA LEU A 90 -15.34 2.36 -8.40
C LEU A 90 -14.93 3.28 -9.54
N LEU A 91 -15.21 4.59 -9.45
CA LEU A 91 -14.80 5.56 -10.47
C LEU A 91 -13.27 5.67 -10.66
N SER A 92 -12.48 5.29 -9.65
CA SER A 92 -11.02 5.43 -9.65
C SER A 92 -10.29 4.20 -10.19
N PHE A 93 -10.79 3.01 -9.84
CA PHE A 93 -10.13 1.72 -10.10
C PHE A 93 -10.89 0.86 -11.10
N PHE A 94 -12.20 1.01 -11.25
CA PHE A 94 -12.95 0.14 -12.15
C PHE A 94 -12.64 0.49 -13.62
N SER A 95 -12.04 -0.45 -14.34
CA SER A 95 -11.76 -0.31 -15.76
C SER A 95 -12.53 -1.35 -16.55
N THR A 96 -13.60 -0.92 -17.21
CA THR A 96 -14.15 -1.65 -18.34
C THR A 96 -13.63 -1.01 -19.62
N ARG A 97 -13.11 -1.84 -20.53
CA ARG A 97 -12.70 -1.42 -21.89
C ARG A 97 -13.82 -0.65 -22.63
N GLU A 98 -15.06 -0.75 -22.16
CA GLU A 98 -16.24 -0.07 -22.70
C GLU A 98 -16.39 1.38 -22.21
N LEU A 99 -15.92 1.75 -21.00
CA LEU A 99 -15.89 3.16 -20.57
C LEU A 99 -14.89 4.01 -21.37
N ASN A 100 -13.87 3.36 -21.93
CA ASN A 100 -12.83 3.96 -22.77
C ASN A 100 -13.13 3.90 -24.27
N ARG A 101 -14.32 3.42 -24.69
CA ARG A 101 -14.67 3.25 -26.12
C ARG A 101 -15.20 4.52 -26.79
N SER A 102 -15.38 5.61 -26.03
CA SER A 102 -15.44 6.92 -26.67
C SER A 102 -14.01 7.32 -27.03
N ALA A 103 -13.55 6.90 -28.21
CA ALA A 103 -12.21 7.17 -28.78
C ALA A 103 -11.89 8.67 -28.98
N LEU A 104 -12.73 9.56 -28.44
CA LEU A 104 -12.62 11.02 -28.44
C LEU A 104 -12.57 11.60 -27.01
N SER A 105 -12.71 10.78 -25.96
CA SER A 105 -12.55 11.24 -24.57
C SER A 105 -11.11 11.05 -24.12
N PRO A 106 -10.44 12.11 -23.64
CA PRO A 106 -9.10 11.98 -23.08
C PRO A 106 -9.11 10.98 -21.90
N PRO A 107 -7.97 10.33 -21.60
CA PRO A 107 -7.85 9.50 -20.41
C PRO A 107 -8.33 10.29 -19.20
N ARG A 108 -9.27 9.74 -18.42
CA ARG A 108 -9.71 10.41 -17.19
C ARG A 108 -8.48 10.54 -16.28
N GLU A 109 -8.11 11.76 -15.90
CA GLU A 109 -7.02 12.08 -14.98
C GLU A 109 -7.14 11.29 -13.64
N ASN A 110 -8.36 10.89 -13.31
CA ASN A 110 -8.74 10.14 -12.11
C ASN A 110 -8.36 8.65 -12.14
N SER A 111 -7.81 8.14 -13.24
CA SER A 111 -7.16 6.82 -13.31
C SER A 111 -5.63 6.93 -13.28
N SER A 112 -5.09 8.09 -12.92
CA SER A 112 -3.64 8.27 -12.79
C SER A 112 -3.09 7.52 -11.57
N PRO A 113 -1.82 7.04 -11.64
CA PRO A 113 -1.18 6.35 -10.52
C PRO A 113 -1.07 7.23 -9.27
N SER A 114 -0.82 8.53 -9.43
CA SER A 114 -0.73 9.47 -8.31
C SER A 114 -2.06 9.61 -7.57
N PHE A 115 -3.18 9.62 -8.30
CA PHE A 115 -4.51 9.68 -7.75
C PHE A 115 -4.89 8.38 -7.02
N GLN A 116 -4.67 7.22 -7.64
CA GLN A 116 -4.89 5.92 -6.99
C GLN A 116 -4.05 5.78 -5.72
N SER A 117 -2.80 6.24 -5.74
CA SER A 117 -1.93 6.26 -4.55
C SER A 117 -2.52 7.09 -3.41
N LYS A 118 -3.09 8.27 -3.70
CA LYS A 118 -3.78 9.11 -2.69
C LYS A 118 -4.98 8.40 -2.09
N LEU A 119 -5.76 7.69 -2.92
CA LEU A 119 -6.93 6.95 -2.46
C LEU A 119 -6.53 5.76 -1.55
N LEU A 120 -5.50 5.00 -1.93
CA LEU A 120 -4.99 3.88 -1.10
C LEU A 120 -4.47 4.36 0.27
N ARG A 121 -3.93 5.59 0.36
CA ARG A 121 -3.49 6.21 1.61
C ARG A 121 -4.66 6.51 2.56
N CYS A 122 -5.88 6.66 2.07
CA CYS A 122 -7.04 6.98 2.90
C CYS A 122 -7.33 5.90 3.95
N ARG A 123 -7.79 6.33 5.13
CA ARG A 123 -8.02 5.44 6.28
C ARG A 123 -9.07 4.36 6.04
N PHE A 124 -10.10 4.66 5.23
CA PHE A 124 -11.18 3.72 4.94
C PHE A 124 -10.73 2.54 4.06
N PHE A 125 -9.66 2.71 3.27
CA PHE A 125 -9.20 1.68 2.35
C PHE A 125 -8.44 0.59 3.11
N THR A 126 -9.19 -0.44 3.50
CA THR A 126 -8.78 -1.61 4.29
C THR A 126 -9.03 -2.88 3.50
N TYR A 127 -8.50 -4.03 3.94
CA TYR A 127 -8.73 -5.30 3.25
C TYR A 127 -10.21 -5.69 3.18
N PRO A 128 -11.02 -5.58 4.26
CA PRO A 128 -12.46 -5.86 4.16
C PRO A 128 -13.17 -4.93 3.17
N PHE A 129 -12.83 -3.63 3.18
CA PHE A 129 -13.36 -2.68 2.19
C PHE A 129 -12.98 -3.08 0.76
N PHE A 130 -11.73 -3.48 0.54
CA PHE A 130 -11.24 -3.92 -0.76
C PHE A 130 -12.03 -5.13 -1.28
N LEU A 131 -12.33 -6.13 -0.45
CA LEU A 131 -13.14 -7.28 -0.86
C LEU A 131 -14.57 -6.89 -1.25
N ILE A 132 -15.20 -5.98 -0.50
CA ILE A 132 -16.52 -5.44 -0.84
C ILE A 132 -16.44 -4.68 -2.18
N TYR A 133 -15.37 -3.91 -2.39
CA TYR A 133 -15.12 -3.23 -3.66
C TYR A 133 -14.99 -4.20 -4.83
N VAL A 134 -14.21 -5.28 -4.70
CA VAL A 134 -14.09 -6.31 -5.74
C VAL A 134 -15.45 -6.89 -6.06
N GLN A 135 -16.26 -7.23 -5.05
CA GLN A 135 -17.61 -7.75 -5.26
C GLN A 135 -18.51 -6.74 -5.97
N LYS A 136 -18.43 -5.47 -5.58
CA LYS A 136 -19.20 -4.39 -6.23
C LYS A 136 -18.77 -4.23 -7.69
N ALA A 137 -17.47 -4.16 -7.97
CA ALA A 137 -16.92 -4.08 -9.31
C ALA A 137 -17.35 -5.28 -10.18
N HIS A 138 -17.34 -6.49 -9.63
CA HIS A 138 -17.85 -7.69 -10.28
C HIS A 138 -19.34 -7.56 -10.66
N THR A 139 -20.20 -7.12 -9.73
CA THR A 139 -21.63 -6.92 -10.01
C THR A 139 -21.87 -5.82 -11.04
N THR A 140 -21.10 -4.74 -11.01
CA THR A 140 -21.18 -3.68 -12.02
C THR A 140 -20.78 -4.20 -13.40
N LEU A 141 -19.71 -5.01 -13.49
CA LEU A 141 -19.27 -5.63 -14.73
C LEU A 141 -20.34 -6.55 -15.33
N LEU A 142 -21.00 -7.36 -14.49
CA LEU A 142 -22.11 -8.23 -14.92
C LEU A 142 -23.30 -7.42 -15.43
N HIS A 143 -23.61 -6.30 -14.77
CA HIS A 143 -24.67 -5.40 -15.20
C HIS A 143 -24.35 -4.73 -16.54
N GLU A 144 -23.12 -4.23 -16.73
CA GLU A 144 -22.68 -3.57 -17.97
C GLU A 144 -22.66 -4.53 -19.17
N ARG A 145 -22.17 -5.77 -18.98
CA ARG A 145 -22.06 -6.75 -20.08
C ARG A 145 -23.37 -7.46 -20.44
N GLY A 146 -24.40 -7.35 -19.60
CA GLY A 146 -25.74 -7.83 -19.86
C GLY A 146 -25.88 -9.34 -20.08
N LYS A 147 -27.05 -9.76 -20.59
CA LYS A 147 -27.42 -11.18 -20.83
C LYS A 147 -26.58 -11.87 -21.91
N ALA A 148 -25.92 -11.12 -22.77
CA ALA A 148 -25.07 -11.68 -23.84
C ALA A 148 -23.86 -12.41 -23.26
N TRP A 149 -23.31 -11.95 -22.11
CA TRP A 149 -22.17 -12.62 -21.48
C TRP A 149 -22.57 -13.88 -20.71
N SER A 150 -23.77 -13.94 -20.13
CA SER A 150 -24.24 -15.19 -19.51
C SER A 150 -24.36 -16.35 -20.51
N ALA A 151 -24.47 -16.05 -21.81
CA ALA A 151 -24.54 -17.06 -22.86
C ALA A 151 -23.16 -17.60 -23.30
N THR A 152 -22.04 -16.95 -22.97
CA THR A 152 -20.70 -17.39 -23.39
C THR A 152 -20.11 -18.50 -22.51
N GLY A 153 -20.71 -18.77 -21.34
CA GLY A 153 -20.23 -19.79 -20.40
C GLY A 153 -18.89 -19.47 -19.73
N VAL A 154 -18.34 -18.27 -19.96
CA VAL A 154 -17.06 -17.85 -19.37
C VAL A 154 -17.29 -17.33 -17.95
N ALA A 155 -16.78 -18.07 -16.95
CA ALA A 155 -16.80 -17.63 -15.56
C ALA A 155 -15.96 -16.35 -15.40
N ILE A 156 -16.56 -15.30 -14.85
CA ILE A 156 -15.87 -14.06 -14.53
C ILE A 156 -15.26 -14.21 -13.11
N PRO A 157 -13.96 -13.90 -12.93
CA PRO A 157 -13.34 -13.90 -11.61
C PRO A 157 -14.05 -12.94 -10.65
N ASP A 158 -14.47 -13.44 -9.49
CA ASP A 158 -15.16 -12.68 -8.44
C ASP A 158 -14.27 -12.50 -7.19
N ALA A 159 -14.86 -12.03 -6.09
CA ALA A 159 -14.14 -11.85 -4.82
C ALA A 159 -13.59 -13.17 -4.23
N SER A 160 -14.14 -14.34 -4.62
CA SER A 160 -13.67 -15.64 -4.13
C SER A 160 -12.24 -15.95 -4.61
N PHE A 161 -11.79 -15.33 -5.70
CA PHE A 161 -10.43 -15.51 -6.21
C PHE A 161 -9.35 -14.95 -5.26
N PHE A 162 -9.74 -14.08 -4.33
CA PHE A 162 -8.87 -13.58 -3.26
C PHE A 162 -8.80 -14.51 -2.04
N THR A 163 -9.51 -15.64 -2.06
CA THR A 163 -9.51 -16.62 -0.96
C THR A 163 -9.39 -18.06 -1.52
N PRO A 164 -8.23 -18.72 -1.39
CA PRO A 164 -6.96 -18.24 -0.83
C PRO A 164 -6.24 -17.27 -1.76
N LEU A 165 -5.35 -16.45 -1.20
CA LEU A 165 -4.57 -15.42 -1.91
C LEU A 165 -3.50 -16.03 -2.82
N TRP A 166 -3.93 -16.59 -3.94
CA TRP A 166 -3.05 -17.09 -4.99
C TRP A 166 -2.93 -16.06 -6.10
N PRO A 167 -1.75 -15.46 -6.31
CA PRO A 167 -1.52 -14.46 -7.35
C PRO A 167 -2.05 -14.88 -8.72
N TYR A 168 -1.72 -16.09 -9.20
CA TYR A 168 -2.20 -16.60 -10.48
C TYR A 168 -3.73 -16.66 -10.65
N LYS A 169 -4.49 -16.70 -9.54
CA LYS A 169 -5.96 -16.60 -9.55
C LYS A 169 -6.37 -15.15 -9.59
N PHE A 170 -6.08 -14.37 -8.54
CA PHE A 170 -6.65 -13.03 -8.41
C PHE A 170 -6.06 -12.01 -9.40
N THR A 171 -4.89 -12.24 -9.99
CA THR A 171 -4.38 -11.39 -11.08
C THR A 171 -5.19 -11.55 -12.38
N GLN A 172 -6.06 -12.57 -12.48
CA GLN A 172 -7.00 -12.72 -13.59
C GLN A 172 -8.16 -11.72 -13.50
N VAL A 173 -8.35 -11.08 -12.34
CA VAL A 173 -9.37 -10.05 -12.09
C VAL A 173 -8.95 -8.74 -12.75
N ASN A 174 -9.05 -8.68 -14.07
CA ASN A 174 -8.52 -7.59 -14.90
C ASN A 174 -9.33 -6.29 -14.90
N TYR A 175 -10.51 -6.27 -14.26
CA TYR A 175 -11.39 -5.09 -14.20
C TYR A 175 -11.09 -4.15 -13.02
N LEU A 176 -10.15 -4.49 -12.14
CA LEU A 176 -9.76 -3.67 -10.98
C LEU A 176 -8.84 -2.49 -11.34
N GLY A 177 -8.44 -2.35 -12.62
CA GLY A 177 -7.89 -1.14 -13.22
C GLY A 177 -6.78 -0.40 -12.44
N PHE A 178 -5.96 -1.12 -11.67
CA PHE A 178 -4.78 -0.57 -11.03
C PHE A 178 -3.82 -0.01 -12.09
N ALA A 179 -3.52 1.28 -11.98
CA ALA A 179 -2.66 2.01 -12.90
C ALA A 179 -1.20 1.64 -12.64
N GLU A 180 -0.42 1.43 -13.70
CA GLU A 180 1.00 1.15 -13.55
C GLU A 180 1.73 2.29 -12.81
N GLY A 181 2.56 1.96 -11.82
CA GLY A 181 3.33 2.93 -11.04
C GLY A 181 2.57 3.57 -9.87
N PHE A 182 1.46 2.98 -9.41
CA PHE A 182 0.83 3.41 -8.15
C PHE A 182 1.71 3.06 -6.95
N HIS A 183 1.70 3.91 -5.92
CA HIS A 183 2.50 3.75 -4.72
C HIS A 183 1.70 3.08 -3.60
N ILE A 184 2.33 2.11 -2.95
CA ILE A 184 1.82 1.45 -1.75
C ILE A 184 1.89 2.45 -0.59
N PRO A 185 0.81 2.62 0.18
CA PRO A 185 0.77 3.59 1.27
C PRO A 185 1.64 3.15 2.45
N GLU A 186 2.36 4.10 3.06
CA GLU A 186 3.25 3.86 4.22
C GLU A 186 2.56 3.10 5.36
N LYS A 187 1.26 3.36 5.58
CA LYS A 187 0.46 2.67 6.60
C LYS A 187 0.46 1.14 6.45
N LEU A 188 0.76 0.61 5.26
CA LEU A 188 0.85 -0.83 4.95
C LEU A 188 2.27 -1.36 4.94
N LEU A 189 3.29 -0.51 5.08
CA LEU A 189 4.71 -0.88 4.96
C LEU A 189 5.39 -1.20 6.30
N HIS A 190 4.74 -0.97 7.44
CA HIS A 190 5.25 -1.30 8.77
C HIS A 190 4.20 -2.01 9.63
N GLY A 191 4.56 -2.56 10.78
CA GLY A 191 3.69 -3.24 11.74
C GLY A 191 2.79 -2.29 12.56
N PRO A 192 1.96 -2.81 13.48
CA PRO A 192 1.74 -4.22 13.78
C PRO A 192 1.08 -4.97 12.60
N TRP A 193 1.49 -6.22 12.37
CA TRP A 193 1.05 -7.00 11.21
C TRP A 193 -0.21 -7.82 11.49
N THR A 194 -1.37 -7.23 11.18
CA THR A 194 -2.63 -7.98 11.17
C THR A 194 -2.78 -8.80 9.88
N GLY A 195 -3.56 -9.89 9.94
CA GLY A 195 -3.84 -10.73 8.76
C GLY A 195 -4.43 -9.93 7.58
N ASP A 196 -5.35 -9.02 7.87
CA ASP A 196 -5.95 -8.11 6.87
C ASP A 196 -4.92 -7.17 6.25
N LYS A 197 -4.06 -6.56 7.07
CA LYS A 197 -3.02 -5.65 6.62
C LYS A 197 -2.03 -6.34 5.69
N ALA A 198 -1.53 -7.51 6.11
CA ALA A 198 -0.62 -8.33 5.31
C ALA A 198 -1.29 -8.80 4.00
N SER A 199 -2.57 -9.15 4.05
CA SER A 199 -3.35 -9.55 2.86
C SER A 199 -3.52 -8.42 1.86
N LEU A 200 -3.86 -7.22 2.32
CA LEU A 200 -3.96 -6.06 1.45
C LEU A 200 -2.61 -5.68 0.85
N LEU A 201 -1.55 -5.63 1.66
CA LEU A 201 -0.20 -5.36 1.16
C LEU A 201 0.18 -6.36 0.07
N TYR A 202 0.00 -7.66 0.33
CA TYR A 202 0.31 -8.73 -0.59
C TYR A 202 -0.43 -8.59 -1.93
N VAL A 203 -1.73 -8.31 -1.89
CA VAL A 203 -2.54 -8.08 -3.09
C VAL A 203 -2.03 -6.88 -3.89
N LEU A 204 -1.73 -5.76 -3.23
CA LEU A 204 -1.23 -4.56 -3.91
C LEU A 204 0.14 -4.80 -4.55
N VAL A 205 1.03 -5.54 -3.90
CA VAL A 205 2.32 -5.94 -4.49
C VAL A 205 2.11 -6.81 -5.72
N SER A 206 1.21 -7.79 -5.67
CA SER A 206 0.87 -8.62 -6.83
C SER A 206 0.26 -7.85 -8.00
N PHE A 207 -0.42 -6.72 -7.74
CA PHE A 207 -0.87 -5.77 -8.76
C PHE A 207 0.21 -4.78 -9.21
N SER A 208 1.49 -5.04 -8.91
CA SER A 208 2.63 -4.18 -9.28
C SER A 208 2.66 -2.82 -8.58
N GLY A 209 2.20 -2.75 -7.32
CA GLY A 209 2.40 -1.57 -6.48
C GLY A 209 3.88 -1.32 -6.18
N GLU A 210 4.27 -0.06 -6.12
CA GLU A 210 5.66 0.38 -5.93
C GLU A 210 5.85 1.13 -4.61
N ILE A 211 7.10 1.23 -4.15
CA ILE A 211 7.46 2.10 -3.00
C ILE A 211 7.89 3.47 -3.53
N ASP A 212 7.40 4.51 -2.86
CA ASP A 212 7.79 5.89 -3.12
C ASP A 212 9.14 6.22 -2.46
N TRP A 213 10.24 5.96 -3.17
CA TRP A 213 11.61 6.16 -2.67
C TRP A 213 12.05 7.63 -2.66
N GLU A 214 11.49 8.45 -3.54
CA GLU A 214 11.94 9.83 -3.74
C GLU A 214 11.11 10.84 -2.93
N GLY A 215 9.80 10.64 -2.89
CA GLY A 215 8.85 11.60 -2.32
C GLY A 215 8.52 11.37 -0.85
N SER A 216 9.05 10.33 -0.22
CA SER A 216 8.60 9.92 1.13
C SER A 216 9.62 9.07 1.90
N MET A 217 9.30 8.78 3.17
CA MET A 217 10.07 7.86 4.02
C MET A 217 9.60 6.40 3.87
N ALA A 218 8.80 6.09 2.84
CA ALA A 218 8.26 4.77 2.60
C ALA A 218 9.33 3.69 2.46
N GLY A 219 10.48 4.01 1.86
CA GLY A 219 11.61 3.07 1.73
C GLY A 219 12.16 2.62 3.08
N GLU A 220 12.47 3.56 3.97
CA GLU A 220 12.96 3.26 5.33
C GLU A 220 11.87 2.60 6.18
N THR A 221 10.63 3.04 6.02
CA THR A 221 9.46 2.43 6.68
C THR A 221 9.30 0.97 6.27
N ALA A 222 9.47 0.64 4.99
CA ALA A 222 9.41 -0.73 4.49
C ALA A 222 10.58 -1.59 5.00
N LYS A 223 11.80 -1.02 5.12
CA LYS A 223 12.94 -1.72 5.70
C LYS A 223 12.69 -2.09 7.15
N GLU A 224 12.20 -1.16 7.97
CA GLU A 224 11.88 -1.47 9.37
C GLU A 224 10.68 -2.41 9.46
N GLY A 225 9.66 -2.20 8.64
CA GLY A 225 8.51 -3.08 8.56
C GLY A 225 8.85 -4.52 8.19
N LEU A 226 9.87 -4.74 7.34
CA LEU A 226 10.35 -6.09 7.04
C LEU A 226 10.96 -6.73 8.29
N LYS A 227 11.76 -5.99 9.07
CA LYS A 227 12.31 -6.50 10.33
C LYS A 227 11.21 -6.82 11.33
N GLU A 228 10.21 -5.96 11.46
CA GLU A 228 9.01 -6.22 12.28
C GLU A 228 8.24 -7.46 11.81
N ALA A 229 8.06 -7.63 10.49
CA ALA A 229 7.37 -8.78 9.92
C ALA A 229 8.11 -10.11 10.19
N ILE A 230 9.44 -10.09 10.14
CA ILE A 230 10.28 -11.24 10.49
C ILE A 230 10.13 -11.57 11.98
N ARG A 231 10.17 -10.57 12.87
CA ARG A 231 10.01 -10.77 14.32
C ARG A 231 8.61 -11.27 14.70
N GLU A 232 7.58 -10.83 14.00
CA GLU A 232 6.19 -11.28 14.19
C GLU A 232 5.87 -12.58 13.44
N GLU A 233 6.86 -13.19 12.77
CA GLU A 233 6.73 -14.39 11.94
C GLU A 233 5.61 -14.30 10.87
N ASN A 234 5.33 -13.08 10.39
CA ASN A 234 4.27 -12.85 9.41
C ASN A 234 4.79 -13.13 7.99
N GLU A 235 4.72 -14.39 7.58
CA GLU A 235 5.22 -14.85 6.26
C GLU A 235 4.65 -14.02 5.09
N ARG A 236 3.37 -13.62 5.15
CA ARG A 236 2.72 -12.88 4.05
C ARG A 236 3.26 -11.45 3.91
N ALA A 237 3.49 -10.77 5.03
CA ALA A 237 4.11 -9.45 5.02
C ALA A 237 5.57 -9.55 4.54
N VAL A 238 6.32 -10.56 5.00
CA VAL A 238 7.69 -10.84 4.52
C VAL A 238 7.68 -11.09 3.01
N ALA A 239 6.80 -11.93 2.49
CA ALA A 239 6.71 -12.25 1.07
C ALA A 239 6.54 -10.98 0.22
N ALA A 240 5.61 -10.10 0.63
CA ALA A 240 5.31 -8.86 -0.07
C ALA A 240 6.47 -7.85 0.01
N LEU A 241 7.02 -7.61 1.22
CA LEU A 241 8.10 -6.66 1.43
C LEU A 241 9.44 -7.13 0.83
N SER A 242 9.71 -8.43 0.84
CA SER A 242 10.92 -9.00 0.21
C SER A 242 10.94 -8.72 -1.29
N VAL A 243 9.78 -8.74 -1.96
CA VAL A 243 9.68 -8.38 -3.37
C VAL A 243 9.92 -6.89 -3.59
N LEU A 244 9.27 -6.02 -2.81
CA LEU A 244 9.43 -4.57 -2.95
C LEU A 244 10.86 -4.10 -2.69
N LEU A 245 11.47 -4.59 -1.61
CA LEU A 245 12.86 -4.29 -1.24
C LEU A 245 13.85 -5.03 -2.14
N GLY A 246 13.47 -6.21 -2.64
CA GLY A 246 14.22 -6.96 -3.63
C GLY A 246 14.33 -6.23 -4.96
N ILE A 247 13.28 -5.56 -5.43
CA ILE A 247 13.38 -4.71 -6.64
C ILE A 247 14.30 -3.51 -6.39
N ALA A 248 14.23 -2.92 -5.20
CA ALA A 248 15.02 -1.77 -4.81
C ALA A 248 16.45 -2.10 -4.32
N GLN A 249 16.85 -3.39 -4.37
CA GLN A 249 18.18 -3.84 -3.95
C GLN A 249 18.52 -3.54 -2.49
N ALA A 250 17.53 -3.63 -1.61
CA ALA A 250 17.64 -3.27 -0.19
C ALA A 250 17.68 -4.47 0.77
N ILE A 251 17.77 -5.71 0.27
CA ILE A 251 17.96 -6.92 1.10
C ILE A 251 19.45 -7.12 1.37
N THR A 252 19.84 -7.12 2.65
CA THR A 252 21.25 -7.19 3.09
C THR A 252 21.52 -8.43 3.95
N THR A 253 22.80 -8.75 4.15
CA THR A 253 23.24 -9.81 5.08
C THR A 253 22.67 -9.62 6.49
N ASP A 254 22.50 -8.38 6.96
CA ASP A 254 21.95 -8.10 8.28
C ASP A 254 20.48 -8.53 8.42
N ILE A 255 19.69 -8.45 7.35
CA ILE A 255 18.31 -8.95 7.34
C ILE A 255 18.31 -10.49 7.42
N LEU A 256 19.24 -11.16 6.74
CA LEU A 256 19.39 -12.61 6.84
C LEU A 256 19.83 -13.03 8.24
N ARG A 257 20.80 -12.33 8.84
CA ARG A 257 21.23 -12.55 10.23
C ARG A 257 20.09 -12.34 11.22
N LEU A 258 19.28 -11.31 11.04
CA LEU A 258 18.08 -11.07 11.86
C LEU A 258 17.12 -12.27 11.79
N ALA A 259 16.81 -12.75 10.58
CA ALA A 259 15.88 -13.86 10.38
C ALA A 259 16.40 -15.20 10.95
N VAL A 260 17.69 -15.47 10.81
CA VAL A 260 18.30 -16.73 11.26
C VAL A 260 18.61 -16.69 12.76
N ILE A 261 19.45 -15.73 13.18
CA ILE A 261 20.08 -15.73 14.50
C ILE A 261 19.13 -15.20 15.58
N GLN A 262 18.36 -14.14 15.28
CA GLN A 262 17.51 -13.48 16.27
C GLN A 262 16.07 -14.01 16.29
N CYS A 263 15.57 -14.53 15.15
CA CYS A 263 14.16 -14.91 14.99
C CYS A 263 13.96 -16.41 14.71
N GLY A 264 14.94 -17.26 15.05
CA GLY A 264 14.73 -18.72 15.10
C GLY A 264 14.71 -19.44 13.75
N CYS A 265 15.14 -18.81 12.65
CA CYS A 265 15.33 -19.46 11.34
C CYS A 265 14.06 -20.12 10.78
N ASN A 266 13.00 -19.33 10.59
CA ASN A 266 11.81 -19.81 9.91
C ASN A 266 12.09 -20.04 8.40
N MET A 267 12.05 -21.29 7.96
CA MET A 267 12.37 -21.70 6.59
C MET A 267 11.47 -21.08 5.53
N SER A 268 10.18 -20.87 5.83
CA SER A 268 9.27 -20.23 4.87
C SER A 268 9.61 -18.75 4.68
N ILE A 269 9.92 -18.03 5.76
CA ILE A 269 10.39 -16.64 5.71
C ILE A 269 11.72 -16.54 4.96
N LEU A 270 12.67 -17.41 5.29
CA LEU A 270 13.99 -17.44 4.63
C LEU A 270 13.89 -17.76 3.15
N ARG A 271 12.94 -18.61 2.74
CA ARG A 271 12.68 -18.90 1.33
C ARG A 271 12.28 -17.63 0.59
N HIS A 272 11.37 -16.82 1.12
CA HIS A 272 11.02 -15.54 0.51
C HIS A 272 12.24 -14.61 0.44
N LEU A 273 13.00 -14.47 1.52
CA LEU A 273 14.17 -13.59 1.58
C LEU A 273 15.25 -14.03 0.58
N LEU A 274 15.69 -15.29 0.64
CA LEU A 274 16.77 -15.83 -0.19
C LEU A 274 16.38 -15.94 -1.65
N TYR A 275 15.12 -16.26 -1.97
CA TYR A 275 14.64 -16.28 -3.36
C TYR A 275 14.70 -14.91 -4.01
N ASN A 276 14.46 -13.83 -3.24
CA ASN A 276 14.66 -12.46 -3.69
C ASN A 276 16.15 -12.08 -3.73
N ALA A 277 16.91 -12.49 -2.71
CA ALA A 277 18.33 -12.17 -2.56
C ALA A 277 19.22 -12.77 -3.66
N GLN A 278 18.93 -13.99 -4.14
CA GLN A 278 19.68 -14.60 -5.25
C GLN A 278 19.56 -13.77 -6.55
N ILE A 279 18.38 -13.20 -6.81
CA ILE A 279 18.16 -12.36 -8.00
C ILE A 279 19.04 -11.11 -7.89
N LEU A 280 19.11 -10.52 -6.70
CA LEU A 280 19.96 -9.36 -6.41
C LEU A 280 21.43 -9.67 -6.64
N TYR A 281 21.93 -10.71 -6.01
CA TYR A 281 23.34 -11.10 -6.05
C TYR A 281 23.83 -11.31 -7.49
N HIS A 282 23.03 -11.96 -8.34
CA HIS A 282 23.39 -12.24 -9.74
C HIS A 282 23.16 -11.04 -10.67
N SER A 283 22.14 -10.22 -10.41
CA SER A 283 21.91 -8.99 -11.17
C SER A 283 22.99 -7.92 -10.93
N ALA A 284 23.66 -7.98 -9.76
CA ALA A 284 24.73 -7.10 -9.33
C ALA A 284 26.12 -7.46 -9.90
N SER A 285 26.20 -8.46 -10.79
CA SER A 285 27.47 -8.98 -11.36
C SER A 285 28.36 -7.92 -12.03
N ASN A 286 27.84 -6.73 -12.33
CA ASN A 286 28.59 -5.60 -12.91
C ASN A 286 28.98 -4.50 -11.90
N SER A 287 28.59 -4.59 -10.63
CA SER A 287 28.85 -3.57 -9.59
C SER A 287 29.40 -4.23 -8.32
N SER A 288 30.70 -4.07 -8.08
CA SER A 288 31.40 -4.59 -6.89
C SER A 288 30.76 -4.17 -5.57
N SER A 289 30.24 -2.94 -5.49
CA SER A 289 29.62 -2.37 -4.29
C SER A 289 28.42 -3.13 -3.74
N GLN A 290 27.72 -3.91 -4.57
CA GLN A 290 26.48 -4.58 -4.16
C GLN A 290 26.72 -6.04 -3.73
N LYS A 291 27.83 -6.66 -4.16
CA LYS A 291 28.31 -7.92 -3.56
C LYS A 291 28.76 -7.71 -2.11
N ASP A 292 29.19 -6.50 -1.75
CA ASP A 292 29.57 -6.17 -0.37
C ASP A 292 28.36 -6.10 0.59
N LEU A 293 27.13 -5.85 0.09
CA LEU A 293 25.93 -5.77 0.93
C LEU A 293 25.30 -7.14 1.26
N LEU A 294 25.57 -8.16 0.45
CA LEU A 294 24.93 -9.47 0.55
C LEU A 294 25.97 -10.58 0.40
N ASP A 295 26.22 -11.27 1.51
CA ASP A 295 27.20 -12.35 1.62
C ASP A 295 26.51 -13.65 2.04
N PHE A 296 26.39 -14.60 1.11
CA PHE A 296 25.86 -15.93 1.38
C PHE A 296 26.85 -16.83 2.14
N HIS A 297 28.12 -16.43 2.22
CA HIS A 297 29.19 -17.10 2.96
C HIS A 297 29.46 -16.45 4.32
N ASP A 298 28.53 -15.64 4.81
CA ASP A 298 28.68 -14.94 6.08
C ASP A 298 29.03 -15.90 7.23
N PRO A 299 30.17 -15.72 7.92
CA PRO A 299 30.62 -16.66 8.95
C PRO A 299 29.62 -16.81 10.11
N ALA A 300 28.83 -15.79 10.42
CA ALA A 300 27.86 -15.88 11.51
C ALA A 300 26.67 -16.79 11.14
N LEU A 301 26.18 -16.70 9.91
CA LEU A 301 25.13 -17.59 9.40
C LEU A 301 25.60 -19.06 9.34
N TRP A 302 26.82 -19.29 8.86
CA TRP A 302 27.39 -20.65 8.75
C TRP A 302 27.68 -21.27 10.11
N ARG A 303 28.23 -20.51 11.07
CA ARG A 303 28.41 -20.98 12.45
C ARG A 303 27.08 -21.36 13.09
N TRP A 304 26.06 -20.52 12.96
CA TRP A 304 24.73 -20.83 13.47
C TRP A 304 24.20 -22.14 12.86
N ALA A 305 24.37 -22.31 11.55
CA ALA A 305 23.94 -23.52 10.85
C ALA A 305 24.72 -24.78 11.30
N ASP A 306 26.03 -24.66 11.54
CA ASP A 306 26.87 -25.75 12.04
C ASP A 306 26.47 -26.16 13.46
N GLU A 307 26.26 -25.20 14.36
CA GLU A 307 25.79 -25.44 15.73
C GLU A 307 24.46 -26.21 15.75
N HIS A 308 23.52 -25.82 14.88
CA HIS A 308 22.19 -26.44 14.81
C HIS A 308 22.16 -27.72 13.94
N SER A 309 23.23 -28.06 13.22
CA SER A 309 23.35 -29.33 12.46
C SER A 309 23.87 -30.51 13.30
N SER A 310 24.30 -30.26 14.54
CA SER A 310 25.01 -31.25 15.36
C SER A 310 24.15 -31.98 16.41
N PHE A 311 22.91 -31.54 16.63
CA PHE A 311 21.99 -32.11 17.63
C PHE A 311 20.84 -32.91 16.99
N SER A 312 20.56 -34.11 17.49
CA SER A 312 19.67 -35.13 16.90
C SER A 312 18.16 -34.90 17.10
N SER A 313 17.66 -33.70 16.81
CA SER A 313 16.23 -33.34 16.82
C SER A 313 15.90 -32.40 15.65
N GLU A 314 14.63 -31.97 15.50
CA GLU A 314 14.10 -31.10 14.42
C GLU A 314 15.00 -29.90 14.03
N ASP A 315 15.89 -29.46 14.91
CA ASP A 315 16.86 -28.39 14.64
C ASP A 315 17.97 -28.80 13.64
N ASN A 316 18.29 -30.09 13.51
CA ASN A 316 19.22 -30.61 12.50
C ASN A 316 18.73 -30.31 11.08
N GLU A 317 17.42 -30.46 10.85
CA GLU A 317 16.81 -30.16 9.56
C GLU A 317 16.89 -28.66 9.24
N LYS A 318 16.91 -27.80 10.27
CA LYS A 318 17.06 -26.36 10.08
C LYS A 318 18.49 -25.97 9.72
N GLY A 319 19.49 -26.52 10.42
CA GLY A 319 20.90 -26.24 10.13
C GLY A 319 21.30 -26.65 8.72
N GLU A 320 21.02 -27.90 8.35
CA GLU A 320 21.32 -28.41 7.00
C GLU A 320 20.43 -27.77 5.93
N GLY A 321 19.15 -27.52 6.22
CA GLY A 321 18.24 -26.80 5.33
C GLY A 321 18.74 -25.39 5.00
N LEU A 322 19.25 -24.65 6.00
CA LEU A 322 19.80 -23.31 5.79
C LEU A 322 21.06 -23.36 4.90
N LYS A 323 22.00 -24.28 5.17
CA LYS A 323 23.21 -24.46 4.33
C LYS A 323 22.84 -24.78 2.88
N ALA A 324 21.86 -25.67 2.68
CA ALA A 324 21.37 -26.00 1.35
C ALA A 324 20.79 -24.78 0.63
N MET A 325 19.93 -24.00 1.31
CA MET A 325 19.33 -22.80 0.72
C MET A 325 20.36 -21.71 0.39
N LEU A 326 21.36 -21.47 1.25
CA LEU A 326 22.42 -20.50 1.00
C LEU A 326 23.28 -20.90 -0.22
N ARG A 327 23.68 -22.18 -0.32
CA ARG A 327 24.41 -22.71 -1.49
C ARG A 327 23.59 -22.61 -2.78
N SER A 328 22.30 -22.92 -2.71
CA SER A 328 21.40 -22.81 -3.86
C SER A 328 21.17 -21.36 -4.27
N ALA A 329 21.06 -20.43 -3.32
CA ALA A 329 20.91 -19.01 -3.60
C ALA A 329 22.16 -18.42 -4.27
N ASP A 330 23.37 -18.79 -3.79
CA ASP A 330 24.64 -18.37 -4.38
C ASP A 330 24.78 -18.83 -5.84
N THR A 331 24.26 -20.00 -6.19
CA THR A 331 24.30 -20.55 -7.55
C THR A 331 23.10 -20.17 -8.43
N PHE A 332 22.22 -19.27 -7.96
CA PHE A 332 20.94 -18.93 -8.60
C PHE A 332 20.11 -20.18 -8.98
N SER A 333 20.08 -21.17 -8.10
CA SER A 333 19.38 -22.44 -8.29
C SER A 333 18.29 -22.68 -7.24
N LEU A 334 18.09 -21.73 -6.30
CA LEU A 334 17.09 -21.86 -5.25
C LEU A 334 15.69 -21.79 -5.88
N GLN A 335 15.00 -22.92 -5.86
CA GLN A 335 13.61 -23.01 -6.28
C GLN A 335 12.71 -22.44 -5.17
N PHE A 336 11.59 -21.86 -5.57
CA PHE A 336 10.65 -21.35 -4.60
C PHE A 336 9.90 -22.49 -3.90
N TYR A 337 9.44 -23.49 -4.65
CA TYR A 337 8.83 -24.69 -4.08
C TYR A 337 9.80 -25.87 -4.20
N ASN A 338 10.26 -26.39 -3.05
CA ASN A 338 11.17 -27.55 -2.99
C ASN A 338 10.44 -28.87 -2.70
N GLU A 339 9.17 -28.80 -2.28
CA GLU A 339 8.38 -29.94 -1.83
C GLU A 339 7.39 -30.41 -2.92
N PRO A 340 6.95 -31.68 -2.87
CA PRO A 340 5.90 -32.19 -3.74
C PRO A 340 4.64 -31.31 -3.70
N VAL A 341 3.92 -31.27 -4.83
CA VAL A 341 2.78 -30.38 -5.14
C VAL A 341 1.74 -30.26 -4.01
N GLU A 342 1.60 -31.33 -3.22
CA GLU A 342 0.63 -31.48 -2.14
C GLU A 342 0.85 -30.51 -0.95
N ASN A 343 2.08 -30.04 -0.72
CA ASN A 343 2.41 -29.10 0.38
C ASN A 343 2.43 -27.62 -0.03
N TRP A 344 2.26 -27.29 -1.31
CA TRP A 344 2.29 -25.89 -1.76
C TRP A 344 1.23 -25.02 -1.09
N THR A 345 0.13 -25.63 -0.65
CA THR A 345 -0.97 -24.93 0.04
C THR A 345 -0.60 -24.34 1.40
N LYS A 346 0.50 -24.81 2.01
CA LYS A 346 0.97 -24.36 3.32
C LYS A 346 1.93 -23.17 3.23
N THR A 347 2.54 -22.93 2.07
CA THR A 347 3.51 -21.83 1.86
C THR A 347 2.80 -20.65 1.21
N VAL A 348 3.10 -19.42 1.65
CA VAL A 348 2.60 -18.23 0.97
C VAL A 348 3.22 -18.16 -0.42
N PRO A 349 2.42 -18.05 -1.50
CA PRO A 349 2.95 -18.00 -2.85
C PRO A 349 3.81 -16.76 -3.09
N PHE A 350 4.70 -16.84 -4.07
CA PHE A 350 5.47 -15.69 -4.53
C PHE A 350 4.55 -14.61 -5.14
N PRO A 351 4.59 -13.34 -4.68
CA PRO A 351 3.64 -12.29 -5.09
C PRO A 351 3.53 -12.05 -6.60
N TYR A 352 4.63 -12.19 -7.36
CA TYR A 352 4.62 -12.03 -8.82
C TYR A 352 4.32 -13.31 -9.60
N GLY A 353 3.83 -14.36 -8.93
CA GLY A 353 3.30 -15.54 -9.60
C GLY A 353 2.07 -15.18 -10.44
N GLY A 354 2.00 -15.60 -11.70
CA GLY A 354 0.85 -15.34 -12.55
C GLY A 354 1.10 -15.59 -14.02
N ALA A 355 0.32 -14.94 -14.88
CA ALA A 355 0.38 -15.17 -16.33
C ALA A 355 1.76 -14.87 -16.96
N LYS A 356 2.60 -14.05 -16.31
CA LYS A 356 3.92 -13.66 -16.80
C LYS A 356 5.08 -14.52 -16.26
N PHE A 357 4.90 -15.12 -15.10
CA PHE A 357 5.93 -15.91 -14.44
C PHE A 357 5.28 -16.93 -13.52
N ASP A 358 5.61 -18.21 -13.70
CA ASP A 358 5.16 -19.25 -12.80
C ASP A 358 6.29 -19.64 -11.84
N SER A 359 6.16 -19.20 -10.59
CA SER A 359 7.07 -19.59 -9.48
C SER A 359 7.13 -21.09 -9.21
N ARG A 360 6.21 -21.88 -9.76
CA ARG A 360 6.18 -23.36 -9.67
C ARG A 360 7.01 -24.04 -10.76
N ALA A 361 7.35 -23.31 -11.82
CA ALA A 361 8.20 -23.85 -12.87
C ALA A 361 9.64 -24.00 -12.39
N LEU A 362 10.32 -25.03 -12.89
CA LEU A 362 11.74 -25.25 -12.61
C LEU A 362 12.57 -24.06 -13.07
N LEU A 363 13.57 -23.68 -12.27
CA LEU A 363 14.41 -22.51 -12.52
C LEU A 363 15.52 -22.81 -13.55
N ASN A 364 15.13 -23.01 -14.81
CA ASN A 364 16.04 -23.10 -15.96
C ASN A 364 16.53 -21.71 -16.40
N ASP A 365 17.51 -21.64 -17.29
CA ASP A 365 18.13 -20.38 -17.70
C ASP A 365 17.11 -19.37 -18.27
N THR A 366 16.11 -19.85 -19.02
CA THR A 366 15.00 -19.03 -19.52
C THR A 366 14.20 -18.40 -18.39
N ASN A 367 13.82 -19.19 -17.36
CA ASN A 367 13.05 -18.71 -16.23
C ASN A 367 13.88 -17.78 -15.33
N LYS A 368 15.19 -18.03 -15.18
CA LYS A 368 16.12 -17.11 -14.50
C LYS A 368 16.16 -15.76 -15.20
N GLU A 369 16.25 -15.77 -16.53
CA GLU A 369 16.27 -14.54 -17.31
C GLU A 369 14.92 -13.80 -17.24
N LEU A 370 13.79 -14.51 -17.34
CA LEU A 370 12.47 -13.91 -17.18
C LEU A 370 12.28 -13.27 -15.80
N LEU A 371 12.69 -13.96 -14.74
CA LEU A 371 12.63 -13.45 -13.37
C LEU A 371 13.54 -12.22 -13.18
N THR A 372 14.76 -12.28 -13.71
CA THR A 372 15.70 -11.15 -13.67
C THR A 372 15.15 -9.96 -14.45
N ARG A 373 14.58 -10.17 -15.64
CA ARG A 373 13.93 -9.12 -16.43
C ARG A 373 12.71 -8.55 -15.73
N LEU A 374 11.94 -9.37 -15.01
CA LEU A 374 10.82 -8.91 -14.20
C LEU A 374 11.33 -7.91 -13.15
N TYR A 375 12.35 -8.27 -12.37
CA TYR A 375 12.95 -7.38 -11.36
C TYR A 375 13.58 -6.14 -11.98
N GLN A 376 14.29 -6.28 -13.10
CA GLN A 376 14.87 -5.14 -13.81
C GLN A 376 13.81 -4.24 -14.44
N SER A 377 12.69 -4.78 -14.93
CA SER A 377 11.63 -3.97 -15.53
C SER A 377 10.94 -3.10 -14.46
N HIS A 378 10.70 -3.66 -13.29
CA HIS A 378 10.20 -2.92 -12.13
C HIS A 378 11.28 -1.99 -11.55
N GLY A 379 12.55 -2.41 -11.46
CA GLY A 379 13.66 -1.62 -10.90
C GLY A 379 14.20 -0.50 -11.80
N ARG A 380 14.22 -0.69 -13.13
CA ARG A 380 14.59 0.35 -14.11
C ARG A 380 13.58 1.47 -14.14
N ARG A 381 12.31 1.21 -13.81
CA ARG A 381 11.28 2.26 -13.69
C ARG A 381 11.51 3.14 -12.47
N ILE A 382 11.97 2.55 -11.36
CA ILE A 382 12.39 3.25 -10.15
C ILE A 382 13.66 4.10 -10.41
N THR A 383 14.65 3.54 -11.10
CA THR A 383 15.94 4.22 -11.37
C THR A 383 15.95 5.20 -12.55
N ARG A 384 15.00 5.13 -13.50
CA ARG A 384 14.89 6.13 -14.56
C ARG A 384 14.42 7.49 -14.03
N ARG A 385 13.73 7.52 -12.88
CA ARG A 385 13.35 8.76 -12.17
C ARG A 385 14.50 9.33 -11.31
N LEU A 386 15.37 8.47 -10.78
CA LEU A 386 16.63 8.87 -10.12
C LEU A 386 17.57 9.73 -10.99
N ARG A 387 17.45 9.70 -12.33
CA ARG A 387 18.22 10.56 -13.25
C ARG A 387 17.39 11.62 -13.98
N GLY A 388 16.07 11.58 -13.89
CA GLY A 388 15.15 12.44 -14.66
C GLY A 388 14.68 13.67 -13.89
N GLY A 389 15.61 14.37 -13.23
CA GLY A 389 15.34 15.53 -12.39
C GLY A 389 15.76 16.87 -13.01
N THR A 390 15.89 16.98 -14.33
CA THR A 390 16.09 18.25 -15.05
C THR A 390 15.69 18.09 -16.52
N GLU A 391 14.39 18.14 -16.82
CA GLU A 391 13.96 18.69 -18.11
C GLU A 391 13.31 20.03 -17.81
N THR A 392 14.14 21.06 -17.92
CA THR A 392 13.74 22.44 -18.09
C THR A 392 12.69 22.51 -19.19
N ILE A 393 11.50 22.98 -18.83
CA ILE A 393 10.54 23.56 -19.77
C ILE A 393 11.27 24.72 -20.44
N SER A 394 11.80 24.48 -21.63
CA SER A 394 12.22 25.55 -22.53
C SER A 394 10.96 26.23 -23.02
N ASP A 395 10.70 27.42 -22.49
CA ASP A 395 9.81 28.44 -23.04
C ASP A 395 10.10 28.61 -24.54
N ALA A 396 9.28 28.01 -25.39
CA ALA A 396 9.16 28.42 -26.77
C ALA A 396 8.20 29.62 -26.81
N GLY A 397 8.76 30.82 -26.66
CA GLY A 397 8.04 32.07 -26.86
C GLY A 397 7.39 32.10 -28.25
N HIS A 398 6.06 32.06 -28.27
CA HIS A 398 5.28 32.45 -29.45
C HIS A 398 5.13 33.98 -29.42
N GLN A 399 5.99 34.61 -30.21
CA GLN A 399 5.95 36.02 -30.53
C GLN A 399 4.81 36.26 -31.51
N TRP A 400 3.75 36.92 -31.03
CA TRP A 400 2.67 37.42 -31.86
C TRP A 400 3.19 38.61 -32.67
N HIS A 401 3.41 38.40 -33.96
CA HIS A 401 3.48 39.50 -34.92
C HIS A 401 2.05 39.92 -35.25
N VAL A 402 1.62 41.02 -34.65
CA VAL A 402 0.65 41.94 -35.23
C VAL A 402 1.50 42.98 -35.94
N ASP A 403 1.23 43.26 -37.22
CA ASP A 403 1.13 44.62 -37.73
C ASP A 403 0.65 44.62 -39.19
N THR A 404 -0.45 45.36 -39.36
CA THR A 404 -0.86 46.26 -40.46
C THR A 404 -0.42 45.97 -41.89
#